data_AF-A0A955SZ74-F1
#
_entry.id   AF-A0A955SZ74-F1
#
_cell.length_a   1.000
_cell.length_b   1.000
_cell.length_c   1.000
_cell.angle_alpha   90.00
_cell.angle_beta   90.00
_cell.angle_gamma   90.00
#
_symmetry.space_group_name_H-M   'P 1'
#
loop_
_entity.id
_entity.type
_entity.pdbx_description
1 polymer ?
#
loop_
_entity_poly.entity_id
_entity_poly.type
_entity_poly.pdbx_seq_one_letter_code
_entity_poly.pdbx_strand_id
1 'polypeptide(L)'
;MDRRSFIQQSITGATALSGISNARPSEAEERLPDRGDARGKPNILFIMTDQQRYDCVGANGSPIIRTPHLDALAAESANFSHCFVQSPVCTPSRACFFTGRYAHAHKNRVNYTRLPAGETLFPKLLQAAGYRTGIVGKSHLYYEYPPTPDEARRTGFDDVQLHDGAGSVDAWSDYAKWRDGNDPKAGEVYYRQTVQDVPQLKAQLGPKDNPYRTVIDAQYTDTAWTGMKTREQLATYA
;
A
#
# COMPACT_ATOMS: atom_id res chain seq x y z
N MET A 1 -10.96 20.85 16.12
CA MET A 1 -10.68 21.15 14.69
C MET A 1 -11.59 20.25 13.87
N ASP A 2 -12.52 20.80 13.10
CA ASP A 2 -13.48 20.03 12.30
C ASP A 2 -12.77 19.39 11.08
N ARG A 3 -13.13 18.13 10.77
CA ARG A 3 -12.66 17.35 9.62
C ARG A 3 -12.77 18.13 8.30
N ARG A 4 -13.78 18.98 8.12
CA ARG A 4 -13.91 19.83 6.92
C ARG A 4 -12.86 20.94 6.87
N SER A 5 -12.53 21.54 8.01
CA SER A 5 -11.53 22.61 8.10
C SER A 5 -10.12 22.10 7.80
N PHE A 6 -9.78 20.88 8.22
CA PHE A 6 -8.47 20.28 7.93
C PHE A 6 -8.27 20.04 6.42
N ILE A 7 -9.25 19.44 5.73
CA ILE A 7 -9.16 19.19 4.28
C ILE A 7 -9.14 20.49 3.48
N GLN A 8 -9.89 21.52 3.90
CA GLN A 8 -9.85 22.83 3.24
C GLN A 8 -8.51 23.54 3.43
N GLN A 9 -7.89 23.44 4.60
CA GLN A 9 -6.57 24.03 4.85
C GLN A 9 -5.45 23.32 4.07
N SER A 10 -5.57 22.02 3.80
CA SER A 10 -4.63 21.29 2.95
C SER A 10 -4.76 21.59 1.45
N ILE A 11 -5.91 22.10 0.98
CA ILE A 11 -6.18 22.40 -0.43
C ILE A 11 -6.02 23.91 -0.74
N THR A 12 -6.19 24.79 0.25
CA THR A 12 -6.20 26.27 0.05
C THR A 12 -4.89 26.92 0.47
N GLY A 13 -3.76 26.33 0.08
CA GLY A 13 -2.42 26.85 0.35
C GLY A 13 -1.92 27.90 -0.64
N ALA A 14 -2.75 28.85 -1.07
CA ALA A 14 -2.32 30.03 -1.82
C ALA A 14 -3.39 31.14 -1.72
N THR A 15 -3.19 32.14 -0.87
CA THR A 15 -2.94 33.57 -1.19
C THR A 15 -3.03 34.40 0.11
N ALA A 16 -2.09 35.31 0.30
CA ALA A 16 -1.87 36.11 1.51
C ALA A 16 -2.82 37.31 1.66
N LEU A 17 -2.92 37.87 2.87
CA LEU A 17 -3.02 39.32 3.06
C LEU A 17 -2.37 39.77 4.38
N SER A 18 -1.58 40.82 4.21
CA SER A 18 -0.73 41.64 5.07
C SER A 18 -1.26 42.05 6.46
N GLY A 19 -0.38 41.95 7.46
CA GLY A 19 -0.44 42.70 8.71
C GLY A 19 0.99 42.97 9.18
N ILE A 20 1.37 44.26 9.26
CA ILE A 20 2.70 44.74 9.64
C ILE A 20 2.93 44.44 11.13
N SER A 21 4.01 43.72 11.45
CA SER A 21 4.62 43.73 12.78
C SER A 21 6.13 43.45 12.67
N ASN A 22 6.93 44.39 13.16
CA ASN A 22 8.38 44.26 13.29
C ASN A 22 8.72 43.25 14.39
N ALA A 23 8.78 41.98 14.03
CA ALA A 23 9.46 40.95 14.80
C ALA A 23 10.65 40.44 13.97
N ARG A 24 11.84 40.39 14.59
CA ARG A 24 13.05 39.81 13.99
C ARG A 24 12.73 38.38 13.53
N PRO A 25 13.13 37.97 12.30
CA PRO A 25 12.90 36.61 11.84
C PRO A 25 13.74 35.67 12.71
N SER A 26 13.08 34.92 13.60
CA SER A 26 13.64 33.67 14.10
C SER A 26 13.72 32.71 12.91
N GLU A 27 14.86 32.03 12.80
CA GLU A 27 15.20 30.99 11.84
C GLU A 27 13.95 30.27 11.33
N ALA A 28 13.52 30.65 10.13
CA ALA A 28 12.39 30.02 9.47
C ALA A 28 12.77 28.56 9.23
N GLU A 29 11.97 27.64 9.78
CA GLU A 29 11.91 26.26 9.31
C GLU A 29 11.82 26.31 7.78
N GLU A 30 12.87 25.81 7.14
CA GLU A 30 12.97 25.67 5.70
C GLU A 30 11.82 24.77 5.24
N ARG A 31 10.70 25.40 4.84
CA ARG A 31 9.59 24.70 4.19
C ARG A 31 10.18 24.00 2.98
N LEU A 32 10.13 22.66 3.00
CA LEU A 32 10.53 21.82 1.87
C LEU A 32 9.95 22.42 0.57
N PRO A 33 10.76 22.57 -0.49
CA PRO A 33 10.29 23.17 -1.73
C PRO A 33 9.08 22.39 -2.26
N ASP A 34 8.10 23.12 -2.80
CA ASP A 34 6.93 22.55 -3.46
C ASP A 34 7.37 21.55 -4.53
N ARG A 35 7.31 20.25 -4.21
CA ARG A 35 7.71 19.15 -5.09
C ARG A 35 6.55 18.74 -6.01
N GLY A 36 5.81 19.72 -6.52
CA GLY A 36 4.86 19.52 -7.61
C GLY A 36 5.59 19.36 -8.94
N ASP A 37 5.01 18.60 -9.88
CA ASP A 37 5.50 18.59 -11.26
C ASP A 37 5.43 20.01 -11.87
N ALA A 38 5.94 20.21 -13.09
CA ALA A 38 5.87 21.52 -13.79
C ALA A 38 4.43 22.08 -13.96
N ARG A 39 3.40 21.33 -13.57
CA ARG A 39 1.97 21.68 -13.61
C ARG A 39 1.37 21.88 -12.21
N GLY A 40 2.19 21.89 -11.15
CA GLY A 40 1.77 22.12 -9.76
C GLY A 40 0.94 20.99 -9.15
N LYS A 41 1.01 19.77 -9.71
CA LYS A 41 0.26 18.61 -9.20
C LYS A 41 1.09 17.83 -8.18
N PRO A 42 0.54 17.48 -7.00
CA PRO A 42 1.27 16.67 -6.03
C PRO A 42 1.38 15.23 -6.50
N ASN A 43 2.51 14.58 -6.21
CA ASN A 43 2.67 13.13 -6.36
C ASN A 43 1.87 12.41 -5.27
N ILE A 44 1.12 11.37 -5.64
CA ILE A 44 0.24 10.62 -4.72
C ILE A 44 0.79 9.20 -4.57
N LEU A 45 1.21 8.84 -3.35
CA LEU A 45 1.67 7.49 -3.01
C LEU A 45 0.73 6.86 -1.98
N PHE A 46 0.14 5.71 -2.33
CA PHE A 46 -0.63 4.89 -1.40
C PHE A 46 0.19 3.67 -0.97
N ILE A 47 0.42 3.54 0.34
CA ILE A 47 1.00 2.34 0.96
C ILE A 47 -0.13 1.60 1.65
N MET A 48 -0.49 0.41 1.16
CA MET A 48 -1.56 -0.41 1.71
C MET A 48 -1.03 -1.75 2.20
N THR A 49 -0.96 -1.91 3.51
CA THR A 49 -0.60 -3.18 4.16
C THR A 49 -1.76 -4.18 4.10
N ASP A 50 -1.46 -5.48 4.09
CA ASP A 50 -2.47 -6.53 4.23
C ASP A 50 -2.46 -7.12 5.65
N GLN A 51 -3.65 -7.25 6.24
CA GLN A 51 -3.87 -7.83 7.58
C GLN A 51 -3.10 -7.17 8.75
N GLN A 52 -2.66 -5.90 8.61
CA GLN A 52 -2.00 -5.17 9.69
C GLN A 52 -3.04 -4.70 10.73
N ARG A 53 -2.81 -5.04 12.00
CA ARG A 53 -3.59 -4.53 13.12
C ARG A 53 -3.05 -3.16 13.56
N TYR A 54 -3.94 -2.34 14.12
CA TYR A 54 -3.59 -1.01 14.64
C TYR A 54 -2.43 -1.04 15.65
N ASP A 55 -2.44 -2.01 16.57
CA ASP A 55 -1.47 -2.20 17.65
C ASP A 55 -0.19 -2.95 17.23
N CYS A 56 0.00 -3.20 15.92
CA CYS A 56 1.24 -3.75 15.36
C CYS A 56 2.23 -2.67 14.90
N VAL A 57 1.93 -1.39 15.14
CA VAL A 57 2.81 -0.26 14.80
C VAL A 57 3.32 0.39 16.08
N GLY A 58 4.63 0.68 16.15
CA GLY A 58 5.30 1.27 17.31
C GLY A 58 4.67 2.60 17.71
N ALA A 59 4.41 3.49 16.76
CA ALA A 59 3.70 4.76 16.97
C ALA A 59 2.28 4.61 17.54
N ASN A 60 1.69 3.40 17.46
CA ASN A 60 0.38 3.08 18.04
C ASN A 60 0.48 2.26 19.33
N GLY A 61 1.69 2.14 19.91
CA GLY A 61 1.93 1.50 21.21
C GLY A 61 2.30 0.03 21.15
N SER A 62 2.76 -0.51 20.01
CA SER A 62 3.20 -1.91 19.94
C SER A 62 4.39 -2.18 20.88
N PRO A 63 4.30 -3.13 21.83
CA PRO A 63 5.40 -3.44 22.75
C PRO A 63 6.41 -4.44 22.18
N ILE A 64 6.08 -5.07 21.04
CA ILE A 64 6.83 -6.20 20.48
C ILE A 64 7.32 -5.89 19.06
N ILE A 65 6.45 -5.34 18.19
CA ILE A 65 6.78 -5.09 16.79
C ILE A 65 7.54 -3.77 16.66
N ARG A 66 8.69 -3.80 15.98
CA ARG A 66 9.53 -2.63 15.75
C ARG A 66 9.28 -2.09 14.35
N THR A 67 8.83 -0.85 14.24
CA THR A 67 8.49 -0.21 12.96
C THR A 67 9.15 1.16 12.80
N PRO A 68 10.50 1.27 12.95
CA PRO A 68 11.17 2.56 13.06
C PRO A 68 10.87 3.53 11.90
N HIS A 69 10.70 3.03 10.68
CA HIS A 69 10.36 3.85 9.52
C HIS A 69 8.90 4.33 9.52
N LEU A 70 7.94 3.51 9.97
CA LEU A 70 6.56 3.96 10.14
C LEU A 70 6.42 4.90 11.33
N ASP A 71 7.22 4.68 12.37
CA ASP A 71 7.23 5.52 13.57
C ASP A 71 7.76 6.92 13.24
N ALA A 72 8.85 7.00 12.47
CA ALA A 72 9.35 8.27 11.93
C ALA A 72 8.32 8.96 11.01
N LEU A 73 7.71 8.21 10.09
CA LEU A 73 6.67 8.76 9.21
C LEU A 73 5.49 9.32 10.02
N ALA A 74 5.04 8.61 11.06
CA ALA A 74 3.95 9.05 11.91
C ALA A 74 4.29 10.31 12.72
N ALA A 75 5.55 10.49 13.12
CA ALA A 75 6.01 11.69 13.84
C ALA A 75 5.99 12.96 12.97
N GLU A 76 6.12 12.80 11.65
CA GLU A 76 6.17 13.90 10.67
C GLU A 76 4.85 14.06 9.89
N SER A 77 3.83 13.27 10.20
CA SER A 77 2.57 13.20 9.44
C SER A 77 1.33 13.37 10.32
N ALA A 78 0.17 13.56 9.68
CA ALA A 78 -1.11 13.39 10.36
C ALA A 78 -1.38 11.89 10.62
N ASN A 79 -1.43 11.49 11.89
CA ASN A 79 -1.79 10.13 12.30
C ASN A 79 -3.24 10.08 12.83
N PHE A 80 -4.06 9.21 12.24
CA PHE A 80 -5.47 9.06 12.62
C PHE A 80 -5.67 7.92 13.62
N SER A 81 -6.08 8.24 14.84
CA SER A 81 -6.46 7.23 15.86
C SER A 81 -7.80 6.53 15.57
N HIS A 82 -8.62 7.12 14.68
CA HIS A 82 -9.95 6.62 14.31
C HIS A 82 -10.11 6.61 12.79
N CYS A 83 -9.54 5.58 12.14
CA CYS A 83 -9.66 5.34 10.71
C CYS A 83 -10.18 3.92 10.48
N PHE A 84 -11.33 3.78 9.83
CA PHE A 84 -12.04 2.51 9.71
C PHE A 84 -12.21 2.09 8.25
N VAL A 85 -11.97 0.81 7.98
CA VAL A 85 -12.30 0.17 6.71
C VAL A 85 -13.79 -0.17 6.64
N GLN A 86 -14.35 -0.20 5.44
CA GLN A 86 -15.76 -0.58 5.22
C GLN A 86 -16.00 -2.09 5.31
N SER A 87 -14.94 -2.90 5.23
CA SER A 87 -15.01 -4.33 5.42
C SER A 87 -13.71 -4.85 6.03
N PRO A 88 -13.75 -5.81 6.96
CA PRO A 88 -12.55 -6.45 7.50
C PRO A 88 -11.94 -7.50 6.53
N VAL A 89 -12.59 -7.76 5.39
CA VAL A 89 -12.17 -8.77 4.41
C VAL A 89 -11.48 -8.10 3.21
N CYS A 90 -10.38 -8.68 2.72
CA CYS A 90 -9.45 -8.04 1.80
C CYS A 90 -10.11 -7.51 0.50
N THR A 91 -10.75 -8.37 -0.29
CA THR A 91 -11.39 -7.97 -1.57
C THR A 91 -12.44 -6.88 -1.40
N PRO A 92 -13.47 -7.01 -0.52
CA PRO A 92 -14.46 -5.95 -0.34
C PRO A 92 -13.86 -4.67 0.26
N SER A 93 -12.85 -4.75 1.14
CA SER A 93 -12.16 -3.57 1.67
C SER A 93 -11.44 -2.79 0.57
N ARG A 94 -10.69 -3.49 -0.29
CA ARG A 94 -9.99 -2.90 -1.45
C ARG A 94 -10.98 -2.36 -2.48
N ALA A 95 -12.08 -3.06 -2.74
CA ALA A 95 -13.15 -2.56 -3.60
C ALA A 95 -13.72 -1.24 -3.08
N CYS A 96 -13.99 -1.13 -1.77
CA CYS A 96 -14.42 0.14 -1.16
C CYS A 96 -13.37 1.24 -1.33
N PHE A 97 -12.09 0.92 -1.10
CA PHE A 97 -10.99 1.87 -1.25
C PHE A 97 -10.87 2.39 -2.68
N PHE A 98 -10.86 1.50 -3.69
CA PHE A 98 -10.66 1.90 -5.07
C PHE A 98 -11.89 2.58 -5.69
N THR A 99 -13.10 2.23 -5.28
CA THR A 99 -14.34 2.82 -5.82
C THR A 99 -14.83 4.03 -5.03
N GLY A 100 -14.40 4.20 -3.77
CA GLY A 100 -14.99 5.16 -2.84
C GLY A 100 -16.43 4.82 -2.40
N ARG A 101 -16.91 3.60 -2.69
CA ARG A 101 -18.29 3.17 -2.43
C ARG A 101 -18.35 2.22 -1.24
N TYR A 102 -19.50 2.20 -0.57
CA TYR A 102 -19.77 1.22 0.49
C TYR A 102 -19.85 -0.21 -0.07
N ALA A 103 -19.50 -1.20 0.76
CA ALA A 103 -19.48 -2.62 0.38
C ALA A 103 -20.80 -3.12 -0.23
N HIS A 104 -21.93 -2.66 0.32
CA HIS A 104 -23.26 -3.03 -0.19
C HIS A 104 -23.54 -2.47 -1.59
N ALA A 105 -22.92 -1.34 -1.96
CA ALA A 105 -23.20 -0.63 -3.20
C ALA A 105 -22.50 -1.25 -4.42
N HIS A 106 -21.30 -1.81 -4.24
CA HIS A 106 -20.59 -2.57 -5.27
C HIS A 106 -20.77 -4.09 -5.14
N LYS A 107 -21.56 -4.54 -4.14
CA LYS A 107 -21.99 -5.94 -3.92
C LYS A 107 -20.86 -6.97 -3.69
N ASN A 108 -19.64 -6.50 -3.45
CA ASN A 108 -18.52 -7.36 -3.13
C ASN A 108 -18.51 -7.62 -1.62
N ARG A 109 -18.61 -8.88 -1.20
CA ARG A 109 -18.87 -9.25 0.21
C ARG A 109 -17.87 -10.23 0.79
N VAL A 110 -17.22 -11.03 -0.04
CA VAL A 110 -16.25 -12.05 0.35
C VAL A 110 -15.02 -11.95 -0.53
N ASN A 111 -13.91 -12.53 -0.07
CA ASN A 111 -12.72 -12.62 -0.91
C ASN A 111 -13.03 -13.34 -2.23
N TYR A 112 -12.24 -13.00 -3.26
CA TYR A 112 -12.30 -13.66 -4.57
C TYR A 112 -13.61 -13.45 -5.34
N THR A 113 -14.43 -12.49 -4.90
CA THR A 113 -15.56 -12.00 -5.70
C THR A 113 -15.03 -10.93 -6.66
N ARG A 114 -15.30 -11.09 -7.96
CA ARG A 114 -14.92 -10.12 -8.97
C ARG A 114 -15.67 -8.79 -8.78
N LEU A 115 -14.98 -7.67 -8.93
CA LEU A 115 -15.64 -6.37 -8.96
C LEU A 115 -16.52 -6.23 -10.23
N PRO A 116 -17.77 -5.73 -10.13
CA PRO A 116 -18.63 -5.53 -11.29
C PRO A 116 -18.00 -4.66 -12.39
N ALA A 117 -18.21 -5.04 -13.66
CA ALA A 117 -17.55 -4.44 -14.83
C ALA A 117 -17.91 -2.97 -15.14
N GLY A 118 -18.78 -2.33 -14.34
CA GLY A 118 -19.18 -0.93 -14.47
C GLY A 118 -18.64 0.00 -13.37
N GLU A 119 -17.90 -0.54 -12.40
CA GLU A 119 -17.35 0.28 -11.31
C GLU A 119 -16.23 1.19 -11.85
N THR A 120 -16.25 2.45 -11.42
CA THR A 120 -15.18 3.41 -11.72
C THR A 120 -14.21 3.44 -10.56
N LEU A 121 -12.95 3.12 -10.82
CA LEU A 121 -11.89 3.18 -9.82
C LEU A 121 -11.23 4.55 -9.84
N PHE A 122 -10.83 5.08 -8.68
CA PHE A 122 -10.15 6.37 -8.59
C PHE A 122 -8.85 6.47 -9.42
N PRO A 123 -8.05 5.41 -9.66
CA PRO A 123 -6.89 5.49 -10.54
C PRO A 123 -7.27 5.94 -11.97
N LYS A 124 -8.41 5.48 -12.49
CA LYS A 124 -8.94 5.93 -13.78
C LYS A 124 -9.29 7.43 -13.79
N LEU A 125 -9.77 7.94 -12.65
CA LEU A 125 -10.03 9.38 -12.49
C LEU A 125 -8.73 10.19 -12.42
N LEU A 126 -7.68 9.65 -11.77
CA LEU A 126 -6.36 10.27 -11.75
C LEU A 126 -5.72 10.30 -13.15
N GLN A 127 -5.82 9.22 -13.92
CA GLN A 127 -5.37 9.21 -15.32
C GLN A 127 -6.07 10.27 -16.15
N ALA A 128 -7.40 10.39 -16.04
CA ALA A 128 -8.16 11.42 -16.73
C ALA A 128 -7.72 12.84 -16.32
N ALA A 129 -7.23 13.01 -15.08
CA ALA A 129 -6.63 14.24 -14.60
C ALA A 129 -5.15 14.43 -15.01
N GLY A 130 -4.58 13.53 -15.82
CA GLY A 130 -3.23 13.63 -16.37
C GLY A 130 -2.12 13.11 -15.45
N TYR A 131 -2.47 12.27 -14.48
CA TYR A 131 -1.50 11.49 -13.70
C TYR A 131 -1.07 10.23 -14.45
N ARG A 132 0.21 9.90 -14.37
CA ARG A 132 0.67 8.52 -14.61
C ARG A 132 0.40 7.71 -13.34
N THR A 133 -0.11 6.51 -13.51
CA THR A 133 -0.61 5.68 -12.41
C THR A 133 0.03 4.31 -12.42
N GLY A 134 0.24 3.72 -11.25
CA GLY A 134 0.67 2.33 -11.20
C GLY A 134 0.47 1.66 -9.86
N ILE A 135 0.62 0.34 -9.87
CA ILE A 135 0.41 -0.53 -8.71
C ILE A 135 1.47 -1.62 -8.67
N VAL A 136 2.02 -1.84 -7.47
CA VAL A 136 2.93 -2.93 -7.16
C VAL A 136 2.35 -3.74 -6.00
N GLY A 137 2.31 -5.06 -6.13
CA GLY A 137 1.82 -5.96 -5.08
C GLY A 137 0.37 -6.37 -5.29
N LYS A 138 -0.41 -6.36 -4.21
CA LYS A 138 -1.75 -6.97 -4.21
C LYS A 138 -2.83 -6.01 -4.70
N SER A 139 -3.58 -6.40 -5.73
CA SER A 139 -4.78 -5.65 -6.16
C SER A 139 -6.04 -6.26 -5.56
N HIS A 140 -6.15 -7.59 -5.63
CA HIS A 140 -7.23 -8.42 -5.10
C HIS A 140 -8.66 -8.05 -5.56
N LEU A 141 -8.78 -7.36 -6.71
CA LEU A 141 -10.06 -6.87 -7.26
C LEU A 141 -10.70 -7.81 -8.29
N TYR A 142 -9.91 -8.69 -8.92
CA TYR A 142 -10.35 -9.54 -10.01
C TYR A 142 -9.73 -10.92 -9.83
N TYR A 143 -10.58 -11.94 -9.68
CA TYR A 143 -10.14 -13.32 -9.43
C TYR A 143 -10.28 -14.22 -10.67
N GLU A 144 -11.03 -13.79 -11.69
CA GLU A 144 -11.16 -14.57 -12.94
C GLU A 144 -9.90 -14.53 -13.80
N TYR A 145 -9.09 -13.48 -13.68
CA TYR A 145 -7.80 -13.34 -14.33
C TYR A 145 -6.96 -12.41 -13.45
N PRO A 146 -5.63 -12.54 -13.37
CA PRO A 146 -4.86 -11.31 -13.13
C PRO A 146 -5.32 -10.32 -14.18
N PRO A 147 -5.29 -9.00 -13.93
CA PRO A 147 -5.23 -8.16 -15.08
C PRO A 147 -3.95 -8.52 -15.83
N THR A 148 -4.07 -9.17 -16.99
CA THR A 148 -3.08 -8.97 -18.04
C THR A 148 -2.76 -7.46 -18.12
N PRO A 149 -1.59 -7.03 -18.61
CA PRO A 149 -1.30 -5.60 -18.76
C PRO A 149 -2.46 -4.80 -19.39
N ASP A 150 -3.22 -5.41 -20.31
CA ASP A 150 -4.41 -4.80 -20.93
C ASP A 150 -5.61 -4.67 -19.99
N GLU A 151 -5.89 -5.65 -19.15
CA GLU A 151 -6.92 -5.57 -18.12
C GLU A 151 -6.51 -4.59 -17.00
N ALA A 152 -5.21 -4.44 -16.77
CA ALA A 152 -4.64 -3.50 -15.80
C ALA A 152 -4.93 -2.06 -16.24
N ARG A 153 -4.79 -1.77 -17.53
CA ARG A 153 -5.24 -0.49 -18.12
C ARG A 153 -6.73 -0.24 -17.90
N ARG A 154 -7.58 -1.29 -17.88
CA ARG A 154 -9.03 -1.12 -17.58
C ARG A 154 -9.29 -0.72 -16.12
N THR A 155 -8.37 -1.05 -15.21
CA THR A 155 -8.44 -0.65 -13.78
C THR A 155 -7.96 0.78 -13.52
N GLY A 156 -7.40 1.44 -14.55
CA GLY A 156 -6.89 2.79 -14.47
C GLY A 156 -5.46 2.88 -13.95
N PHE A 157 -4.66 1.84 -14.17
CA PHE A 157 -3.21 1.82 -13.91
C PHE A 157 -2.43 1.70 -15.23
N ASP A 158 -1.40 2.52 -15.41
CA ASP A 158 -0.50 2.48 -16.57
C ASP A 158 0.57 1.40 -16.44
N ASP A 159 1.13 1.26 -15.23
CA ASP A 159 2.21 0.32 -14.91
C ASP A 159 1.77 -0.62 -13.77
N VAL A 160 1.85 -1.93 -14.00
CA VAL A 160 1.30 -2.95 -13.09
C VAL A 160 2.29 -4.08 -12.84
N GLN A 161 2.54 -4.39 -11.57
CA GLN A 161 3.28 -5.56 -11.11
C GLN A 161 2.52 -6.21 -9.95
N LEU A 162 2.10 -7.47 -10.08
CA LEU A 162 1.12 -8.08 -9.18
C LEU A 162 1.60 -9.27 -8.36
N HIS A 163 1.04 -9.31 -7.15
CA HIS A 163 1.08 -10.46 -6.27
C HIS A 163 -0.16 -10.51 -5.38
N ASP A 164 -1.12 -11.38 -5.68
CA ASP A 164 -2.35 -11.50 -4.89
C ASP A 164 -2.22 -12.51 -3.72
N GLY A 165 -1.09 -13.22 -3.65
CA GLY A 165 -0.76 -14.11 -2.56
C GLY A 165 -1.65 -15.35 -2.47
N ALA A 166 -2.12 -15.88 -3.60
CA ALA A 166 -2.91 -17.11 -3.64
C ALA A 166 -2.38 -18.07 -4.72
N GLY A 167 -2.18 -19.33 -4.34
CA GLY A 167 -1.62 -20.37 -5.22
C GLY A 167 -2.30 -20.50 -6.58
N SER A 168 -3.63 -20.36 -6.61
CA SER A 168 -4.42 -20.45 -7.83
C SER A 168 -4.14 -19.35 -8.86
N VAL A 169 -3.51 -18.25 -8.46
CA VAL A 169 -3.18 -17.11 -9.34
C VAL A 169 -1.68 -16.91 -9.52
N ASP A 170 -0.84 -17.82 -9.01
CA ASP A 170 0.62 -17.67 -9.05
C ASP A 170 1.21 -17.67 -10.46
N ALA A 171 0.59 -18.37 -11.41
CA ALA A 171 0.95 -18.34 -12.83
C ALA A 171 1.01 -16.91 -13.40
N TRP A 172 0.35 -15.99 -12.72
CA TRP A 172 0.21 -14.60 -13.10
C TRP A 172 0.88 -13.62 -12.17
N SER A 173 1.49 -14.10 -11.09
CA SER A 173 2.17 -13.23 -10.14
C SER A 173 3.57 -12.88 -10.62
N ASP A 174 3.85 -11.59 -10.72
CA ASP A 174 5.18 -11.07 -11.01
C ASP A 174 6.16 -11.35 -9.87
N TYR A 175 5.69 -11.34 -8.61
CA TYR A 175 6.50 -11.76 -7.47
C TYR A 175 6.85 -13.25 -7.53
N ALA A 176 5.90 -14.14 -7.80
CA ALA A 176 6.18 -15.57 -7.88
C ALA A 176 7.24 -15.86 -8.96
N LYS A 177 7.05 -15.31 -10.17
CA LYS A 177 8.03 -15.40 -11.27
C LYS A 177 9.39 -14.83 -10.90
N TRP A 178 9.41 -13.66 -10.26
CA TRP A 178 10.67 -13.05 -9.82
C TRP A 178 11.37 -13.93 -8.79
N ARG A 179 10.64 -14.45 -7.80
CA ARG A 179 11.19 -15.28 -6.73
C ARG A 179 11.79 -16.57 -7.28
N ASP A 180 11.12 -17.24 -8.23
CA ASP A 180 11.62 -18.46 -8.87
C ASP A 180 13.01 -18.27 -9.51
N GLY A 181 13.32 -17.07 -10.00
CA GLY A 181 14.62 -16.74 -10.57
C GLY A 181 15.65 -16.14 -9.62
N ASN A 182 15.28 -15.80 -8.37
CA ASN A 182 16.13 -14.99 -7.47
C ASN A 182 16.32 -15.60 -6.07
N ASP A 183 15.37 -16.37 -5.55
CA ASP A 183 15.45 -17.04 -4.25
C ASP A 183 15.96 -18.48 -4.46
N PRO A 184 17.16 -18.84 -3.93
CA PRO A 184 17.68 -20.20 -4.03
C PRO A 184 16.74 -21.27 -3.47
N LYS A 185 15.81 -20.89 -2.58
CA LYS A 185 14.83 -21.78 -1.94
C LYS A 185 13.46 -21.74 -2.61
N ALA A 186 13.28 -21.06 -3.74
CA ALA A 186 11.97 -20.89 -4.39
C ALA A 186 11.25 -22.21 -4.71
N GLY A 187 12.00 -23.21 -5.17
CA GLY A 187 11.47 -24.55 -5.48
C GLY A 187 11.29 -25.47 -4.26
N GLU A 188 11.78 -25.06 -3.09
CA GLU A 188 11.75 -25.88 -1.87
C GLU A 188 10.66 -25.42 -0.90
N VAL A 189 10.40 -24.12 -0.84
CA VAL A 189 9.44 -23.52 0.09
C VAL A 189 8.45 -22.61 -0.62
N TYR A 190 7.18 -22.78 -0.29
CA TYR A 190 6.11 -21.92 -0.79
C TYR A 190 6.13 -20.55 -0.08
N TYR A 191 5.77 -19.47 -0.77
CA TYR A 191 5.99 -18.11 -0.24
C TYR A 191 5.15 -17.72 0.98
N ARG A 192 4.17 -18.55 1.32
CA ARG A 192 3.34 -18.38 2.52
C ARG A 192 3.70 -19.32 3.66
N GLN A 193 4.67 -20.22 3.44
CA GLN A 193 5.07 -21.16 4.49
C GLN A 193 5.71 -20.41 5.65
N THR A 194 5.32 -20.85 6.83
CA THR A 194 5.88 -20.40 8.10
C THR A 194 6.69 -21.52 8.72
N VAL A 195 7.47 -21.19 9.74
CA VAL A 195 8.24 -22.20 10.49
C VAL A 195 7.33 -23.29 11.06
N GLN A 196 6.08 -22.95 11.40
CA GLN A 196 5.06 -23.89 11.86
C GLN A 196 4.78 -25.02 10.86
N ASP A 197 4.93 -24.74 9.56
CA ASP A 197 4.62 -25.65 8.46
C ASP A 197 5.80 -26.57 8.10
N VAL A 198 6.99 -26.29 8.63
CA VAL A 198 8.24 -27.03 8.33
C VAL A 198 8.69 -27.79 9.58
N PRO A 199 8.43 -29.11 9.70
CA PRO A 199 8.68 -29.87 10.94
C PRO A 199 10.10 -29.73 11.49
N GLN A 200 11.10 -29.72 10.61
CA GLN A 200 12.51 -29.62 10.97
C GLN A 200 12.83 -28.26 11.61
N LEU A 201 12.24 -27.17 11.11
CA LEU A 201 12.42 -25.83 11.68
C LEU A 201 11.57 -25.64 12.95
N LYS A 202 10.36 -26.20 12.96
CA LYS A 202 9.48 -26.16 14.14
C LYS A 202 10.11 -26.85 15.36
N ALA A 203 10.80 -27.97 15.15
CA ALA A 203 11.49 -28.70 16.22
C ALA A 203 12.64 -27.91 16.87
N GLN A 204 13.14 -26.86 16.20
CA GLN A 204 14.22 -25.99 16.69
C GLN A 204 13.71 -24.77 17.48
N LEU A 205 12.39 -24.57 17.58
CA LEU A 205 11.81 -23.41 18.26
C LEU A 205 11.99 -23.51 19.78
N GLY A 206 12.50 -22.43 20.37
CA GLY A 206 12.43 -22.19 21.81
C GLY A 206 11.07 -21.67 22.26
N PRO A 207 10.82 -21.59 23.58
CA PRO A 207 9.50 -21.20 24.13
C PRO A 207 9.01 -19.79 23.76
N LYS A 208 9.91 -18.90 23.34
CA LYS A 208 9.60 -17.51 22.98
C LYS A 208 9.66 -17.25 21.47
N ASP A 209 10.01 -18.25 20.67
CA ASP A 209 10.11 -18.08 19.23
C ASP A 209 8.72 -18.02 18.59
N ASN A 210 8.58 -17.15 17.58
CA ASN A 210 7.35 -17.08 16.80
C ASN A 210 7.29 -18.21 15.75
N PRO A 211 6.40 -19.20 15.88
CA PRO A 211 6.27 -20.28 14.90
C PRO A 211 5.68 -19.80 13.57
N TYR A 212 4.98 -18.67 13.55
CA TYR A 212 4.33 -18.13 12.36
C TYR A 212 5.22 -17.19 11.56
N ARG A 213 6.52 -17.09 11.89
CA ARG A 213 7.47 -16.35 11.07
C ARG A 213 7.66 -17.06 9.73
N THR A 214 7.83 -16.28 8.67
CA THR A 214 8.13 -16.80 7.33
C THR A 214 9.44 -17.61 7.35
N VAL A 215 9.52 -18.64 6.51
CA VAL A 215 10.75 -19.41 6.26
C VAL A 215 11.63 -18.79 5.17
N ILE A 216 11.16 -17.69 4.58
CA ILE A 216 11.83 -16.98 3.49
C ILE A 216 12.72 -15.88 4.06
N ASP A 217 13.94 -15.80 3.54
CA ASP A 217 14.88 -14.75 3.92
C ASP A 217 14.30 -13.38 3.54
N ALA A 218 14.46 -12.39 4.42
CA ALA A 218 13.71 -11.13 4.36
C ALA A 218 13.73 -10.45 2.98
N GLN A 219 14.87 -10.48 2.27
CA GLN A 219 15.06 -9.90 0.94
C GLN A 219 14.22 -10.53 -0.18
N TYR A 220 13.75 -11.77 0.01
CA TYR A 220 12.96 -12.51 -0.97
C TYR A 220 11.47 -12.54 -0.63
N THR A 221 11.05 -11.87 0.45
CA THR A 221 9.62 -11.75 0.80
C THR A 221 8.87 -10.89 -0.21
N ASP A 222 7.57 -11.13 -0.32
CA ASP A 222 6.65 -10.32 -1.13
C ASP A 222 6.65 -8.84 -0.73
N THR A 223 6.81 -8.57 0.56
CA THR A 223 6.91 -7.23 1.14
C THR A 223 8.19 -6.52 0.69
N ALA A 224 9.33 -7.20 0.77
CA ALA A 224 10.61 -6.63 0.30
C ALA A 224 10.59 -6.40 -1.21
N TRP A 225 10.07 -7.37 -1.97
CA TRP A 225 9.88 -7.25 -3.41
C TRP A 225 8.98 -6.06 -3.77
N THR A 226 7.85 -5.89 -3.08
CA THR A 226 6.93 -4.76 -3.31
C THR A 226 7.66 -3.43 -3.10
N GLY A 227 8.39 -3.26 -1.99
CA GLY A 227 9.15 -2.04 -1.73
C GLY A 227 10.24 -1.77 -2.76
N MET A 228 10.99 -2.80 -3.17
CA MET A 228 12.01 -2.71 -4.21
C MET A 228 11.40 -2.29 -5.56
N LYS A 229 10.35 -2.99 -6.01
CA LYS A 229 9.69 -2.72 -7.29
C LYS A 229 8.98 -1.37 -7.31
N THR A 230 8.40 -0.93 -6.19
CA THR A 230 7.87 0.44 -6.08
C THR A 230 8.98 1.48 -6.28
N ARG A 231 10.16 1.31 -5.67
CA ARG A 231 11.28 2.24 -5.85
C ARG A 231 11.79 2.27 -7.29
N GLU A 232 11.94 1.10 -7.92
CA GLU A 232 12.30 1.00 -9.35
C GLU A 232 11.29 1.74 -10.22
N GLN A 233 10.00 1.53 -9.97
CA GLN A 233 8.93 2.17 -10.73
C GLN A 233 8.91 3.69 -10.53
N LEU A 234 9.04 4.17 -9.30
CA LEU A 234 9.10 5.61 -9.01
C LEU A 234 10.30 6.29 -9.67
N ALA A 235 11.43 5.60 -9.83
CA ALA A 235 12.59 6.13 -10.55
C ALA A 235 12.31 6.35 -12.05
N THR A 236 11.28 5.72 -12.63
CA THR A 236 10.84 5.95 -14.01
C THR A 236 9.81 7.09 -14.15
N TYR A 237 9.34 7.63 -13.02
CA TYR A 237 8.33 8.70 -12.97
C TYR A 237 8.95 10.07 -12.68
N ALA A 238 10.22 10.09 -12.25
CA ALA A 238 11.05 11.28 -12.06
C ALA A 238 11.58 11.81 -13.39
#